data_AF-A0A9D8QGH4-F1
#
_entry.id   AF-A0A9D8QGH4-F1
#
_cell.length_a   1.000
_cell.length_b   1.000
_cell.length_c   1.000
_cell.angle_alpha   90.00
_cell.angle_beta   90.00
_cell.angle_gamma   90.00
#
_symmetry.space_group_name_H-M   'P 1'
#
loop_
_entity.id
_entity.type
_entity.pdbx_description
1 polymer ?
#
loop_
_entity_poly.entity_id
_entity_poly.type
_entity_poly.pdbx_seq_one_letter_code
_entity_poly.pdbx_strand_id
1 'polypeptide(L)'
;MLSWYAFRTLQRIMEHLPRGLAYALAVAVARFAFVLARGARSSLQDNLRVALPDAGRSELRRITYQNFRNHAKAYADLMRLPVASVDELRSLMHSTGWENLEAARARGRGVLVVSCHMGSWEVAAAIW
;
A
#
# COMPACT_ATOMS: atom_id res chain seq x y z
N MET A 1 -23.10 5.09 7.49
CA MET A 1 -23.67 3.74 7.67
C MET A 1 -23.46 2.89 6.42
N LEU A 2 -24.06 3.20 5.26
CA LEU A 2 -23.92 2.38 4.03
C LEU A 2 -22.46 2.14 3.58
N SER A 3 -21.62 3.18 3.59
CA SER A 3 -20.19 3.09 3.25
C SER A 3 -19.40 2.15 4.15
N TRP A 4 -19.76 2.10 5.45
CA TRP A 4 -19.14 1.20 6.42
C TRP A 4 -19.51 -0.26 6.13
N TYR A 5 -20.79 -0.54 5.88
CA TYR A 5 -21.22 -1.90 5.51
C TYR A 5 -20.60 -2.35 4.19
N ALA A 6 -20.54 -1.47 3.19
CA ALA A 6 -19.87 -1.77 1.92
C ALA A 6 -18.39 -2.10 2.12
N PHE A 7 -17.67 -1.30 2.91
CA PHE A 7 -16.28 -1.56 3.27
C PHE A 7 -16.12 -2.90 4.00
N ARG A 8 -16.93 -3.18 5.01
CA ARG A 8 -16.87 -4.43 5.80
C ARG A 8 -17.19 -5.66 4.96
N THR A 9 -18.16 -5.57 4.06
CA THR A 9 -18.47 -6.67 3.13
C THR A 9 -17.30 -6.92 2.18
N LEU A 10 -16.74 -5.86 1.59
CA LEU A 10 -15.56 -5.98 0.72
C LEU A 10 -14.36 -6.54 1.47
N GLN A 11 -14.12 -6.08 2.71
CA GLN A 11 -13.06 -6.59 3.56
C GLN A 11 -13.22 -8.09 3.81
N ARG A 12 -14.41 -8.55 4.22
CA ARG A 12 -14.69 -9.98 4.44
C ARG A 12 -14.44 -10.82 3.19
N ILE A 13 -14.81 -10.31 2.01
CA ILE A 13 -14.50 -10.98 0.75
C ILE A 13 -12.98 -11.11 0.60
N MET A 14 -12.24 -10.01 0.76
CA MET A 14 -10.79 -9.98 0.61
C MET A 14 -10.06 -10.89 1.61
N GLU A 15 -10.53 -10.98 2.86
CA GLU A 15 -10.00 -11.86 3.91
C GLU A 15 -10.01 -13.33 3.50
N HIS A 16 -11.04 -13.80 2.76
CA HIS A 16 -11.18 -15.19 2.35
C HIS A 16 -10.59 -15.49 0.96
N LEU A 17 -10.17 -14.46 0.22
CA LEU A 17 -9.57 -14.64 -1.10
C LEU A 17 -8.10 -15.09 -0.97
N PRO A 18 -7.66 -16.08 -1.78
CA PRO A 18 -6.25 -16.33 -2.01
C PRO A 18 -5.54 -15.04 -2.43
N ARG A 19 -4.32 -14.80 -1.90
CA ARG A 19 -3.58 -13.54 -2.12
C ARG A 19 -3.48 -13.13 -3.58
N GLY A 20 -3.19 -14.08 -4.46
CA GLY A 20 -3.07 -13.82 -5.90
C GLY A 20 -4.36 -13.27 -6.51
N LEU A 21 -5.52 -13.82 -6.12
CA LEU A 21 -6.83 -13.33 -6.57
C LEU A 21 -7.18 -11.98 -5.96
N ALA A 22 -6.85 -11.77 -4.68
CA ALA A 22 -7.03 -10.47 -4.03
C ALA A 22 -6.24 -9.37 -4.76
N TYR A 23 -5.00 -9.67 -5.17
CA TYR A 23 -4.17 -8.75 -5.95
C TYR A 23 -4.69 -8.57 -7.38
N ALA A 24 -5.17 -9.63 -8.03
CA ALA A 24 -5.77 -9.52 -9.35
C ALA A 24 -7.01 -8.60 -9.34
N LEU A 25 -7.87 -8.77 -8.34
CA LEU A 25 -9.04 -7.91 -8.13
C LEU A 25 -8.62 -6.47 -7.85
N ALA A 26 -7.63 -6.24 -6.98
CA ALA A 26 -7.10 -4.91 -6.71
C ALA A 26 -6.55 -4.22 -7.96
N VAL A 27 -5.82 -4.95 -8.82
CA VAL A 27 -5.33 -4.44 -10.10
C VAL A 27 -6.48 -4.13 -11.06
N ALA A 28 -7.53 -4.95 -11.09
CA ALA A 28 -8.73 -4.68 -11.88
C ALA A 28 -9.43 -3.40 -11.41
N VAL A 29 -9.65 -3.25 -10.09
CA VAL A 29 -10.19 -2.03 -9.49
C VAL A 29 -9.32 -0.82 -9.83
N ALA A 30 -7.99 -0.93 -9.76
CA ALA A 30 -7.09 0.15 -10.13
C ALA A 30 -7.23 0.57 -11.61
N ARG A 31 -7.48 -0.37 -12.53
CA ARG A 31 -7.74 -0.06 -13.95
C ARG A 31 -9.01 0.77 -14.11
N PHE A 32 -10.10 0.36 -13.47
CA PHE A 32 -11.36 1.11 -13.51
C PHE A 32 -11.22 2.47 -12.84
N ALA A 33 -10.63 2.51 -11.64
CA ALA A 33 -10.39 3.75 -10.89
C ALA A 33 -9.52 4.74 -11.70
N PHE A 34 -8.49 4.26 -12.40
CA PHE A 34 -7.66 5.11 -13.25
C PHE A 34 -8.44 5.79 -14.39
N VAL A 35 -9.49 5.15 -14.90
CA VAL A 35 -10.35 5.71 -15.95
C VAL A 35 -11.43 6.63 -15.36
N LEU A 36 -12.06 6.21 -14.27
CA LEU A 36 -13.24 6.86 -13.69
C LEU A 36 -12.89 8.00 -12.72
N ALA A 37 -11.86 7.84 -11.90
CA ALA A 37 -11.46 8.81 -10.87
C ALA A 37 -10.58 9.93 -11.44
N ARG A 38 -11.12 10.70 -12.39
CA ARG A 38 -10.39 11.76 -13.12
C ARG A 38 -9.79 12.81 -12.19
N GLY A 39 -10.50 13.21 -11.14
CA GLY A 39 -10.02 14.17 -10.14
C GLY A 39 -8.80 13.66 -9.40
N ALA A 40 -8.88 12.48 -8.78
CA ALA A 40 -7.76 11.85 -8.09
C ALA A 40 -6.55 11.65 -9.01
N ARG A 41 -6.79 11.26 -10.27
CA ARG A 41 -5.73 11.12 -11.27
C ARG A 41 -5.05 12.45 -11.58
N SER A 42 -5.81 13.54 -11.73
CA SER A 42 -5.25 14.87 -11.97
C SER A 42 -4.41 15.34 -10.78
N SER A 43 -4.94 15.27 -9.56
CA SER A 43 -4.21 15.69 -8.36
C SER A 43 -2.93 14.89 -8.16
N LEU A 44 -2.95 13.58 -8.42
CA LEU A 44 -1.74 12.78 -8.38
C LEU A 44 -0.73 13.21 -9.45
N GLN A 45 -1.17 13.52 -10.67
CA GLN A 45 -0.29 14.04 -11.71
C GLN A 45 0.31 15.38 -11.34
N ASP A 46 -0.45 16.27 -10.69
CA ASP A 46 0.05 17.56 -10.21
C ASP A 46 1.17 17.36 -9.18
N ASN A 47 0.96 16.48 -8.19
CA ASN A 47 1.99 16.10 -7.22
C ASN A 47 3.23 15.49 -7.89
N LEU A 48 3.03 14.59 -8.86
CA LEU A 48 4.12 13.94 -9.57
C LEU A 48 4.91 14.91 -10.45
N ARG A 49 4.32 15.98 -10.99
CA ARG A 49 5.08 17.01 -11.72
C ARG A 49 6.01 17.81 -10.81
N VAL A 50 5.63 17.99 -9.54
CA VAL A 50 6.52 18.61 -8.55
C VAL A 50 7.65 17.66 -8.17
N ALA A 51 7.34 16.39 -7.94
CA ALA A 51 8.33 15.39 -7.53
C ALA A 51 9.25 14.92 -8.67
N LEU A 52 8.78 14.97 -9.92
CA LEU A 52 9.46 14.52 -11.14
C LEU A 52 9.37 15.60 -12.22
N PRO A 53 10.07 16.74 -12.06
CA PRO A 53 9.93 17.88 -12.97
C PRO A 53 10.34 17.57 -14.41
N ASP A 54 11.28 16.64 -14.60
CA ASP A 54 11.81 16.26 -15.92
C ASP A 54 10.99 15.16 -16.61
N ALA A 55 9.96 14.62 -15.95
CA ALA A 55 9.18 13.52 -16.50
C ALA A 55 8.29 13.98 -17.66
N GLY A 56 8.48 13.36 -18.83
CA GLY A 56 7.62 13.57 -19.98
C GLY A 56 6.17 13.08 -19.76
N ARG A 57 5.24 13.48 -20.64
CA ARG A 57 3.80 13.15 -20.52
C ARG A 57 3.52 11.64 -20.44
N SER A 58 4.22 10.83 -21.24
CA SER A 58 4.06 9.38 -21.29
C SER A 58 4.52 8.71 -19.98
N GLU A 59 5.68 9.15 -19.48
CA GLU A 59 6.24 8.69 -18.21
C GLU A 59 5.35 9.08 -17.03
N LEU A 60 4.93 10.34 -16.97
CA LEU A 60 4.03 10.82 -15.91
C LEU A 60 2.76 9.97 -15.87
N ARG A 61 2.14 9.69 -17.04
CA ARG A 61 0.95 8.83 -17.13
C ARG A 61 1.23 7.39 -16.68
N ARG A 62 2.38 6.83 -17.06
CA ARG A 62 2.83 5.49 -16.66
C ARG A 62 2.98 5.39 -15.14
N ILE A 63 3.71 6.32 -14.53
CA ILE A 63 3.95 6.36 -13.08
C ILE A 63 2.63 6.61 -12.32
N THR A 64 1.77 7.50 -12.83
CA THR A 64 0.43 7.70 -12.27
C THR A 64 -0.35 6.39 -12.19
N TYR A 65 -0.40 5.61 -13.28
CA TYR A 65 -1.09 4.33 -13.28
C TYR A 65 -0.43 3.29 -12.35
N GLN A 66 0.91 3.25 -12.32
CA GLN A 66 1.65 2.38 -11.39
C GLN A 66 1.32 2.70 -9.94
N ASN A 67 1.17 3.98 -9.59
CA ASN A 67 0.78 4.41 -8.26
C ASN A 67 -0.64 3.96 -7.91
N PHE A 68 -1.64 4.17 -8.79
CA PHE A 68 -3.00 3.62 -8.61
C PHE A 68 -2.98 2.11 -8.39
N ARG A 69 -2.20 1.39 -9.20
CA ARG A 69 -2.06 -0.07 -9.11
C ARG A 69 -1.43 -0.50 -7.79
N ASN A 70 -0.36 0.15 -7.35
CA ASN A 70 0.33 -0.20 -6.12
C ASN A 70 -0.49 0.19 -4.89
N HIS A 71 -1.20 1.31 -4.94
CA HIS A 71 -2.09 1.76 -3.87
C HIS A 71 -3.26 0.78 -3.67
N ALA A 72 -3.88 0.30 -4.77
CA ALA A 72 -4.91 -0.72 -4.67
C ALA A 72 -4.38 -2.04 -4.07
N LYS A 73 -3.14 -2.44 -4.39
CA LYS A 73 -2.50 -3.62 -3.78
C LYS A 73 -2.24 -3.42 -2.29
N ALA A 74 -1.79 -2.23 -1.88
CA ALA A 74 -1.60 -1.90 -0.46
C ALA A 74 -2.94 -1.99 0.30
N TYR A 75 -4.05 -1.54 -0.29
CA TYR A 75 -5.38 -1.74 0.28
C TYR A 75 -5.79 -3.21 0.37
N ALA A 76 -5.43 -4.04 -0.61
CA ALA A 76 -5.67 -5.49 -0.54
C ALA A 76 -4.90 -6.14 0.62
N ASP A 77 -3.67 -5.71 0.86
CA ASP A 77 -2.89 -6.15 2.03
C ASP A 77 -3.55 -5.68 3.34
N LEU A 78 -3.93 -4.40 3.42
CA LEU A 78 -4.61 -3.82 4.58
C LEU A 78 -5.92 -4.56 4.91
N MET A 79 -6.74 -4.87 3.91
CA MET A 79 -8.01 -5.58 4.11
C MET A 79 -7.81 -7.02 4.59
N ARG A 80 -6.68 -7.65 4.25
CA ARG A 80 -6.35 -9.02 4.65
C ARG A 80 -5.57 -9.09 5.96
N LEU A 81 -5.07 -7.96 6.45
CA LEU A 81 -4.27 -7.86 7.68
C LEU A 81 -4.93 -8.51 8.91
N PRO A 82 -6.26 -8.41 9.16
CA PRO A 82 -6.87 -8.98 10.36
C PRO A 82 -6.83 -10.50 10.46
N VAL A 83 -6.66 -11.21 9.33
CA VAL A 83 -6.63 -12.68 9.29
C VAL A 83 -5.22 -13.23 9.02
N ALA A 84 -4.22 -12.35 8.86
CA ALA A 84 -2.85 -12.74 8.61
C ALA A 84 -2.09 -12.96 9.92
N SER A 85 -1.33 -14.05 10.00
CA SER A 85 -0.41 -14.27 11.12
C SER A 85 0.88 -13.45 10.96
N VAL A 86 1.52 -13.10 12.08
CA VAL A 86 2.81 -12.38 12.07
C VAL A 86 3.88 -13.15 11.31
N ASP A 87 3.90 -14.48 11.41
CA ASP A 87 4.87 -15.33 10.71
C ASP A 87 4.66 -15.32 9.20
N GLU A 88 3.41 -15.41 8.74
CA GLU A 88 3.09 -15.25 7.32
C GLU A 88 3.53 -13.88 6.82
N LEU A 89 3.22 -12.80 7.54
CA LEU A 89 3.62 -11.45 7.13
C LEU A 89 5.14 -11.27 7.09
N ARG A 90 5.86 -11.78 8.10
CA ARG A 90 7.32 -11.74 8.18
C ARG A 90 7.98 -12.45 7.01
N SER A 91 7.42 -13.58 6.55
CA SER A 91 7.93 -14.32 5.39
C SER A 91 7.87 -13.54 4.07
N LEU A 92 7.07 -12.48 4.01
CA LEU A 92 6.86 -11.65 2.81
C LEU A 92 7.79 -10.44 2.77
N MET A 93 8.56 -10.21 3.84
CA MET A 93 9.36 -9.01 4.01
C MET A 93 10.84 -9.30 3.82
N HIS A 94 11.50 -8.40 3.10
CA HIS A 94 12.94 -8.29 3.07
C HIS A 94 13.33 -6.95 3.70
N SER A 95 14.05 -7.00 4.80
CA SER A 95 14.46 -5.82 5.56
C SER A 95 15.93 -5.52 5.30
N THR A 96 16.23 -4.26 4.97
CA THR A 96 17.61 -3.76 4.84
C THR A 96 17.85 -2.74 5.94
N GLY A 97 19.02 -2.77 6.59
CA GLY A 97 19.36 -1.82 7.65
C GLY A 97 18.76 -2.16 9.02
N TRP A 98 18.39 -3.42 9.26
CA TRP A 98 17.80 -3.90 10.51
C TRP A 98 18.70 -3.67 11.72
N GLU A 99 20.01 -3.80 11.51
CA GLU A 99 21.06 -3.54 12.49
C GLU A 99 20.98 -2.13 13.08
N ASN A 100 20.48 -1.14 12.33
CA ASN A 100 20.32 0.23 12.82
C ASN A 100 19.24 0.31 13.90
N LEU A 101 18.16 -0.46 13.74
CA LEU A 101 17.09 -0.52 14.71
C LEU A 101 17.54 -1.27 15.97
N GLU A 102 18.26 -2.37 15.83
CA GLU A 102 18.83 -3.11 16.97
C GLU A 102 19.80 -2.23 17.76
N ALA A 103 20.69 -1.52 17.07
CA ALA A 103 21.61 -0.57 17.69
C ALA A 103 20.88 0.59 18.40
N ALA A 104 19.77 1.08 17.83
CA ALA A 104 18.95 2.10 18.48
C ALA A 104 18.26 1.57 19.74
N ARG A 105 17.68 0.36 19.69
CA ARG A 105 17.04 -0.30 20.85
C ARG A 105 18.02 -0.55 21.98
N ALA A 106 19.25 -0.99 21.65
CA ALA A 106 20.31 -1.27 22.63
C ALA A 106 20.70 -0.05 23.50
N ARG A 107 20.39 1.17 23.05
CA ARG A 107 20.64 2.40 23.84
C ARG A 107 19.70 2.57 25.04
N GLY A 108 18.61 1.78 25.14
CA GLY A 108 17.71 1.78 26.29
C GLY A 108 16.84 3.03 26.47
N ARG A 109 16.66 3.84 25.41
CA ARG A 109 15.90 5.11 25.45
C ARG A 109 14.54 5.05 24.72
N GLY A 110 14.15 3.87 24.23
CA GLY A 110 13.08 3.72 23.26
C GLY A 110 13.53 4.06 21.83
N VAL A 111 12.69 3.74 20.84
CA VAL A 111 12.94 4.03 19.43
C VAL A 111 11.70 4.64 18.80
N LEU A 112 11.87 5.74 18.06
CA LEU A 112 10.85 6.28 17.18
C LEU A 112 11.16 5.84 15.74
N VAL A 113 10.29 5.00 15.19
CA VAL A 113 10.35 4.60 13.77
C VAL A 113 9.42 5.50 12.98
N VAL A 114 9.96 6.21 11.98
CA VAL A 114 9.21 7.11 11.10
C VAL A 114 9.11 6.48 9.73
N SER A 115 7.88 6.41 9.19
CA SER A 115 7.61 5.91 7.84
C SER A 115 6.85 6.95 7.03
N CYS A 116 6.94 6.84 5.71
CA CYS A 116 6.06 7.53 4.78
C CYS A 116 4.82 6.66 4.47
N HIS A 117 3.74 7.27 3.97
CA HIS A 117 2.57 6.57 3.44
C HIS A 117 2.89 5.95 2.07
N MET A 118 3.73 4.92 2.07
CA MET A 118 4.22 4.28 0.85
C MET A 118 4.16 2.75 0.97
N GLY A 119 3.65 2.12 -0.09
CA GLY A 119 3.49 0.67 -0.13
C GLY A 119 2.54 0.16 0.96
N SER A 120 2.74 -1.10 1.36
CA SER A 120 1.94 -1.78 2.39
C SER A 120 2.56 -1.55 3.77
N TRP A 121 2.71 -0.29 4.18
CA TRP A 121 3.41 0.09 5.41
C TRP A 121 2.71 -0.44 6.68
N GLU A 122 1.40 -0.69 6.63
CA GLU A 122 0.63 -1.27 7.71
C GLU A 122 1.02 -2.73 7.98
N VAL A 123 1.38 -3.48 6.93
CA VAL A 123 1.94 -4.83 7.07
C VAL A 123 3.28 -4.77 7.78
N ALA A 124 4.13 -3.83 7.37
CA ALA A 124 5.40 -3.62 8.03
C ALA A 124 5.19 -3.26 9.50
N ALA A 125 4.23 -2.38 9.83
CA ALA A 125 3.94 -2.00 11.22
C ALA A 125 3.37 -3.15 12.07
N ALA A 126 2.62 -4.09 11.48
CA ALA A 126 1.94 -5.16 12.20
C ALA A 126 2.85 -6.30 12.69
N ILE A 127 4.11 -6.38 12.24
CA ILE A 127 5.03 -7.48 12.57
C ILE A 127 6.00 -7.19 13.73
N TRP A 128 5.85 -6.04 14.40
CA TRP A 128 6.76 -5.53 15.44
C TRP A 128 6.20 -5.67 16.85
#